data_AF-A0AAP3YIZ6-F1
#
_entry.id   AF-A0AAP3YIZ6-F1
#
_cell.length_a   1.000
_cell.length_b   1.000
_cell.length_c   1.000
_cell.angle_alpha   90.00
_cell.angle_beta   90.00
_cell.angle_gamma   90.00
#
_symmetry.space_group_name_H-M   'P 1'
#
loop_
_entity.id
_entity.type
_entity.pdbx_description
1 polymer ?
#
loop_
_entity_poly.entity_id
_entity_poly.type
_entity_poly.pdbx_seq_one_letter_code
_entity_poly.pdbx_strand_id
1 'polypeptide(L)'
;NDIKATLMERLQAIRKYDSRAEEAIKNKAKVILKKVFNDSKVTDHHALIPTEQVPNYSKFSADEQKIYNLIVSRFLGIFAQPYTVEELRVVVTFDKDEFIFVGKKVLDYGWKNKDASEEVALNLKKDTIVSPNFTVEEKLTTPPSPLTEAGLLAQMEKFGLGTPATRAEIIEKL
;
A
#
# COMPACT_ATOMS: atom_id res chain seq x y z
N ASN A 1 13.74 -22.44 -1.95
CA ASN A 1 13.44 -21.20 -2.70
C ASN A 1 14.65 -20.29 -2.61
N ASP A 2 15.33 -20.10 -3.73
CA ASP A 2 16.62 -19.40 -3.89
C ASP A 2 16.59 -17.97 -3.31
N ILE A 3 15.49 -17.24 -3.53
CA ILE A 3 15.30 -15.86 -3.04
C ILE A 3 15.35 -15.76 -1.51
N LYS A 4 14.87 -16.78 -0.81
CA LYS A 4 14.87 -16.75 0.66
C LYS A 4 16.29 -16.78 1.23
N ALA A 5 17.23 -17.42 0.53
CA ALA A 5 18.62 -17.51 0.96
C ALA A 5 19.36 -16.17 0.81
N THR A 6 19.00 -15.37 -0.19
CA THR A 6 19.68 -14.10 -0.53
C THR A 6 19.08 -12.86 0.13
N LEU A 7 18.01 -12.98 0.93
CA LEU A 7 17.37 -11.82 1.59
C LEU A 7 18.34 -11.01 2.45
N MET A 8 19.26 -11.68 3.15
CA MET A 8 20.24 -10.99 4.00
C MET A 8 21.21 -10.17 3.15
N GLU A 9 21.69 -10.71 2.04
CA GLU A 9 22.62 -10.02 1.12
C GLU A 9 21.92 -8.82 0.46
N ARG A 10 20.67 -8.98 0.03
CA ARG A 10 19.85 -7.89 -0.51
C ARG A 10 19.62 -6.78 0.50
N LEU A 11 19.32 -7.12 1.75
CA LEU A 11 19.21 -6.13 2.84
C LEU A 11 20.54 -5.40 3.08
N GLN A 12 21.66 -6.12 3.09
CA GLN A 12 22.99 -5.53 3.23
C GLN A 12 23.33 -4.58 2.09
N ALA A 13 22.91 -4.91 0.86
CA ALA A 13 23.13 -4.08 -0.32
C ALA A 13 22.45 -2.72 -0.23
N ILE A 14 21.25 -2.67 0.35
CA ILE A 14 20.43 -1.45 0.44
C ILE A 14 20.55 -0.72 1.79
N ARG A 15 21.31 -1.24 2.76
CA ARG A 15 21.36 -0.70 4.14
C ARG A 15 21.78 0.76 4.24
N LYS A 16 22.63 1.22 3.31
CA LYS A 16 23.10 2.61 3.27
C LYS A 16 22.08 3.56 2.63
N TYR A 17 21.06 3.03 1.98
CA TYR A 17 20.04 3.81 1.27
C TYR A 17 18.76 3.94 2.04
N ASP A 18 18.35 2.87 2.71
CA ASP A 18 17.17 2.89 3.53
C ASP A 18 17.50 2.29 4.90
N SER A 19 17.40 3.14 5.92
CA SER A 19 17.74 2.77 7.30
C SER A 19 16.85 1.66 7.85
N ARG A 20 15.65 1.45 7.30
CA ARG A 20 14.75 0.35 7.70
C ARG A 20 15.37 -1.03 7.44
N ALA A 21 16.32 -1.12 6.50
CA ALA A 21 17.05 -2.36 6.24
C ALA A 21 17.91 -2.80 7.43
N GLU A 22 18.48 -1.87 8.20
CA GLU A 22 19.28 -2.18 9.39
C GLU A 22 18.44 -2.89 10.47
N GLU A 23 17.18 -2.47 10.65
CA GLU A 23 16.26 -3.15 11.54
C GLU A 23 15.93 -4.58 11.06
N ALA A 24 15.67 -4.75 9.77
CA ALA A 24 15.44 -6.08 9.18
C ALA A 24 16.66 -6.99 9.32
N ILE A 25 17.88 -6.46 9.17
CA ILE A 25 19.15 -7.19 9.39
C ILE A 25 19.29 -7.61 10.85
N LYS A 26 19.08 -6.68 11.79
CA LYS A 26 19.12 -6.96 13.23
C LYS A 26 18.14 -8.07 13.62
N ASN A 27 16.97 -8.09 12.98
CA ASN A 27 15.96 -9.13 13.12
C ASN A 27 16.24 -10.41 12.28
N LYS A 28 17.49 -10.60 11.82
CA LYS A 28 17.96 -11.77 11.07
C LYS A 28 17.17 -12.03 9.78
N ALA A 29 16.79 -10.96 9.07
CA ALA A 29 15.97 -11.01 7.86
C ALA A 29 14.66 -11.80 8.06
N LYS A 30 14.07 -11.75 9.26
CA LYS A 30 12.81 -12.43 9.56
C LYS A 30 11.67 -11.78 8.78
N VAL A 31 11.13 -12.50 7.80
CA VAL A 31 9.97 -12.06 7.04
C VAL A 31 8.69 -12.20 7.87
N ILE A 32 7.98 -11.08 8.02
CA ILE A 32 6.68 -11.00 8.70
C ILE A 32 5.56 -11.42 7.75
N LEU A 33 5.59 -10.91 6.51
CA LEU A 33 4.58 -11.20 5.50
C LEU A 33 4.87 -12.53 4.77
N LYS A 34 4.71 -13.67 5.45
CA LYS A 34 5.10 -15.00 4.92
C LYS A 34 4.44 -15.38 3.58
N LYS A 35 3.25 -14.84 3.28
CA LYS A 35 2.49 -15.13 2.05
C LYS A 35 3.21 -14.74 0.75
N VAL A 36 4.28 -13.96 0.84
CA VAL A 36 5.10 -13.56 -0.33
C VAL A 36 5.92 -14.71 -0.90
N PHE A 37 6.17 -15.78 -0.13
CA PHE A 37 6.83 -16.99 -0.63
C PHE A 37 5.78 -18.03 -0.97
N ASN A 38 5.43 -18.11 -2.26
CA ASN A 38 4.51 -19.11 -2.76
C ASN A 38 4.93 -19.55 -4.18
N ASP A 39 5.63 -20.68 -4.25
CA ASP A 39 6.19 -21.22 -5.49
C ASP A 39 5.10 -21.57 -6.52
N SER A 40 3.88 -21.91 -6.07
CA SER A 40 2.74 -22.17 -6.97
C SER A 40 2.23 -20.92 -7.71
N LYS A 41 2.64 -19.73 -7.26
CA LYS A 41 2.27 -18.44 -7.88
C LYS A 41 3.43 -17.81 -8.64
N VAL A 42 4.57 -18.49 -8.73
CA VAL A 42 5.71 -18.06 -9.55
C VAL A 42 5.48 -18.61 -10.96
N THR A 43 5.49 -17.72 -11.95
CA THR A 43 5.47 -18.08 -13.38
C THR A 43 6.90 -17.99 -13.93
N ASP A 44 7.12 -17.27 -15.03
CA ASP A 44 8.44 -17.13 -15.65
C ASP A 44 9.42 -16.34 -14.76
N HIS A 45 8.90 -15.43 -13.94
CA HIS A 45 9.69 -14.53 -13.11
C HIS A 45 9.08 -14.35 -11.72
N HIS A 46 9.92 -14.01 -10.74
CA HIS A 46 9.49 -13.55 -9.43
C HIS A 46 9.23 -12.03 -9.41
N ALA A 47 8.67 -11.51 -8.31
CA ALA A 47 8.44 -10.09 -8.14
C ALA A 47 9.73 -9.25 -8.22
N LEU A 48 9.62 -8.00 -8.68
CA LEU A 48 10.74 -7.06 -8.68
C LEU A 48 11.18 -6.73 -7.24
N ILE A 49 12.45 -6.98 -6.95
CA ILE A 49 13.09 -6.75 -5.66
C ILE A 49 14.51 -6.20 -5.86
N PRO A 50 15.11 -5.52 -4.88
CA PRO A 50 16.50 -5.08 -4.95
C PRO A 50 17.44 -6.28 -5.11
N THR A 51 18.50 -6.14 -5.90
CA THR A 51 19.54 -7.17 -6.05
C THR A 51 20.50 -7.17 -4.86
N GLU A 52 21.40 -8.14 -4.83
CA GLU A 52 22.48 -8.29 -3.85
C GLU A 52 23.61 -7.26 -4.05
N GLN A 53 23.55 -6.46 -5.12
CA GLN A 53 24.57 -5.48 -5.46
C GLN A 53 24.28 -4.15 -4.80
N VAL A 54 25.29 -3.57 -4.13
CA VAL A 54 25.20 -2.20 -3.61
C VAL A 54 25.03 -1.25 -4.80
N PRO A 55 23.89 -0.56 -4.94
CA PRO A 55 23.67 0.30 -6.10
C PRO A 55 24.44 1.62 -5.91
N ASN A 56 24.77 2.25 -7.03
CA ASN A 56 25.45 3.54 -7.05
C ASN A 56 24.45 4.68 -7.27
N TYR A 57 23.88 5.20 -6.18
CA TYR A 57 22.77 6.16 -6.22
C TYR A 57 23.09 7.47 -6.93
N SER A 58 24.35 7.91 -6.93
CA SER A 58 24.74 9.16 -7.60
C SER A 58 24.63 9.06 -9.13
N LYS A 59 24.50 7.84 -9.68
CA LYS A 59 24.28 7.62 -11.11
C LYS A 59 22.81 7.61 -11.50
N PHE A 60 21.88 7.58 -10.54
CA PHE A 60 20.46 7.52 -10.85
C PHE A 60 19.93 8.92 -11.14
N SER A 61 19.18 9.04 -12.24
CA SER A 61 18.27 10.15 -12.49
C SER A 61 17.19 10.25 -11.42
N ALA A 62 16.48 11.37 -11.37
CA ALA A 62 15.41 11.58 -10.41
C ALA A 62 14.29 10.52 -10.52
N ASP A 63 13.96 10.08 -11.74
CA ASP A 63 12.89 9.09 -11.94
C ASP A 63 13.36 7.66 -11.60
N GLU A 64 14.61 7.30 -11.92
CA GLU A 64 15.20 6.04 -11.46
C GLU A 64 15.24 5.97 -9.92
N GLN A 65 15.56 7.07 -9.24
CA GLN A 65 15.53 7.13 -7.78
C GLN A 65 14.11 6.90 -7.23
N LYS A 66 13.07 7.49 -7.84
CA LYS A 66 11.67 7.28 -7.43
C LYS A 66 11.24 5.83 -7.62
N ILE A 67 11.54 5.24 -8.77
CA ILE A 67 11.19 3.85 -9.08
C ILE A 67 11.94 2.89 -8.16
N TYR A 68 13.24 3.10 -7.97
CA TYR A 68 14.04 2.27 -7.07
C TYR A 68 13.56 2.38 -5.62
N ASN A 69 13.22 3.59 -5.15
CA ASN A 69 12.64 3.79 -3.82
C ASN A 69 11.33 3.01 -3.65
N LEU A 70 10.47 2.99 -4.69
CA LEU A 70 9.22 2.23 -4.67
C LEU A 70 9.48 0.71 -4.54
N ILE A 71 10.48 0.19 -5.26
CA ILE A 71 10.89 -1.22 -5.20
C ILE A 71 11.44 -1.55 -3.80
N VAL A 72 12.37 -0.74 -3.29
CA VAL A 72 12.98 -0.92 -1.96
C VAL A 72 11.94 -0.83 -0.85
N SER A 73 11.05 0.17 -0.90
CA SER A 73 9.98 0.35 0.09
C SER A 73 9.03 -0.85 0.13
N ARG A 74 8.65 -1.40 -1.03
CA ARG A 74 7.83 -2.63 -1.10
C ARG A 74 8.57 -3.85 -0.56
N PHE A 75 9.86 -4.00 -0.89
CA PHE A 75 10.69 -5.08 -0.37
C PHE A 75 10.82 -5.01 1.15
N LEU A 76 11.11 -3.84 1.71
CA LEU A 76 11.24 -3.65 3.16
C LEU A 76 9.91 -3.88 3.91
N GLY A 77 8.78 -3.59 3.26
CA GLY A 77 7.45 -3.84 3.80
C GLY A 77 7.18 -5.30 4.18
N ILE A 78 7.88 -6.29 3.60
CA ILE A 78 7.69 -7.70 3.97
C ILE A 78 8.28 -8.05 5.34
N PHE A 79 9.22 -7.23 5.84
CA PHE A 79 9.86 -7.37 7.15
C PHE A 79 9.19 -6.51 8.24
N ALA A 80 8.33 -5.57 7.84
CA ALA A 80 7.63 -4.66 8.75
C ALA A 80 6.40 -5.32 9.40
N GLN A 81 5.98 -4.79 10.54
CA GLN A 81 4.74 -5.22 11.19
C GLN A 81 3.50 -4.82 10.35
N PRO A 82 2.36 -5.49 10.55
CA PRO A 82 1.10 -5.07 9.95
C PRO A 82 0.71 -3.66 10.39
N TYR A 83 0.19 -2.86 9.48
CA TYR A 83 -0.57 -1.65 9.83
C TYR A 83 -1.85 -2.08 10.55
N THR A 84 -2.05 -1.62 11.78
CA THR A 84 -3.22 -1.97 12.60
C THR A 84 -4.01 -0.72 12.98
N VAL A 85 -5.32 -0.83 12.83
CA VAL A 85 -6.27 0.24 13.16
C VAL A 85 -7.40 -0.32 13.99
N GLU A 86 -7.87 0.49 14.93
CA GLU A 86 -9.15 0.32 15.60
C GLU A 86 -10.19 1.12 14.81
N GLU A 87 -11.23 0.42 14.32
CA GLU A 87 -12.37 1.05 13.67
C GLU A 87 -13.57 1.04 14.63
N LEU A 88 -14.12 2.23 14.92
CA LEU A 88 -15.33 2.38 15.71
C LEU A 88 -16.48 2.73 14.78
N ARG A 89 -17.44 1.82 14.64
CA ARG A 89 -18.71 2.05 13.95
C ARG A 89 -19.80 2.38 14.96
N VAL A 90 -20.35 3.59 14.87
CA VAL A 90 -21.45 4.06 15.71
C VAL A 90 -22.70 4.17 14.85
N VAL A 91 -23.77 3.54 15.30
CA VAL A 91 -25.09 3.67 14.70
C VAL A 91 -25.93 4.51 15.66
N VAL A 92 -26.45 5.63 15.17
CA VAL A 92 -27.35 6.51 15.91
C VAL A 92 -28.72 6.43 15.27
N THR A 93 -29.71 6.03 16.04
CA THR A 93 -31.10 5.95 15.58
C THR A 93 -31.85 7.21 16.01
N PHE A 94 -32.46 7.89 15.05
CA PHE A 94 -33.40 8.98 15.30
C PHE A 94 -34.74 8.59 14.66
N ASP A 95 -35.77 8.42 15.50
CA ASP A 95 -37.06 7.86 15.08
C ASP A 95 -36.88 6.50 14.35
N LYS A 96 -37.09 6.46 13.04
CA LYS A 96 -36.95 5.27 12.19
C LYS A 96 -35.66 5.23 11.36
N ASP A 97 -34.89 6.31 11.35
CA ASP A 97 -33.73 6.47 10.48
C ASP A 97 -32.42 6.19 11.24
N GLU A 98 -31.47 5.55 10.56
CA GLU A 98 -30.13 5.24 11.09
C GLU A 98 -29.06 6.12 10.45
N PHE A 99 -28.22 6.71 11.29
CA PHE A 99 -27.04 7.48 10.90
C PHE A 99 -25.79 6.72 11.33
N ILE A 100 -24.90 6.43 10.37
CA ILE A 100 -23.68 5.65 10.61
C ILE A 100 -22.47 6.58 10.62
N PHE A 101 -21.74 6.56 11.73
CA PHE A 101 -20.46 7.24 11.88
C PHE A 101 -19.35 6.20 11.98
N VAL A 102 -18.25 6.40 11.25
CA VAL A 102 -17.10 5.51 11.27
C VAL A 102 -15.86 6.30 11.66
N GLY A 103 -15.24 5.90 12.76
CA GLY A 103 -14.01 6.47 13.29
C GLY A 103 -12.88 5.48 13.17
N LYS A 104 -11.67 6.00 12.96
CA LYS A 104 -10.47 5.18 12.81
C LYS A 104 -9.36 5.75 13.66
N LYS A 105 -8.77 4.90 14.49
CA LYS A 105 -7.59 5.20 15.28
C LYS A 105 -6.48 4.25 14.88
N VAL A 106 -5.30 4.79 14.53
CA VAL A 106 -4.13 3.97 14.23
C VAL A 106 -3.56 3.42 15.54
N LEU A 107 -3.38 2.10 15.61
CA LEU A 107 -2.74 1.43 16.75
C LEU A 107 -1.25 1.19 16.47
N ASP A 108 -0.93 0.78 15.26
CA ASP A 108 0.44 0.60 14.77
C ASP A 108 0.52 0.97 13.28
N TYR A 109 1.50 1.78 12.91
CA TYR A 109 1.73 2.17 11.53
C TYR A 109 2.35 1.03 10.71
N GLY A 110 3.07 0.09 11.34
CA GLY A 110 3.61 -1.09 10.68
C GLY A 110 4.38 -0.77 9.40
N TRP A 111 4.02 -1.41 8.29
CA TRP A 111 4.61 -1.18 6.97
C TRP A 111 4.25 0.18 6.33
N LYS A 112 3.25 0.89 6.86
CA LYS A 112 2.77 2.16 6.31
C LYS A 112 3.53 3.32 6.95
N ASN A 113 3.92 4.31 6.15
CA ASN A 113 4.55 5.54 6.67
C ASN A 113 3.53 6.39 7.44
N LYS A 114 4.00 7.11 8.46
CA LYS A 114 3.18 7.92 9.38
C LYS A 114 2.44 9.07 8.71
N ASP A 115 2.92 9.55 7.57
CA ASP A 115 2.47 10.81 6.94
C ASP A 115 1.15 10.71 6.14
N ALA A 116 0.31 9.70 6.36
CA ALA A 116 -0.78 9.37 5.43
C ALA A 116 -2.13 8.98 6.06
N SER A 117 -2.47 9.48 7.25
CA SER A 117 -3.85 9.33 7.75
C SER A 117 -4.31 10.54 8.56
N GLU A 118 -5.36 11.19 8.08
CA GLU A 118 -6.26 11.95 8.93
C GLU A 118 -6.96 10.96 9.87
N GLU A 119 -6.55 10.96 11.13
CA GLU A 119 -7.20 10.17 12.17
C GLU A 119 -8.53 10.83 12.54
N VAL A 120 -9.65 10.24 12.13
CA VAL A 120 -10.97 10.64 12.62
C VAL A 120 -11.25 9.84 13.89
N ALA A 121 -10.79 10.36 15.03
CA ALA A 121 -11.10 9.80 16.33
C ALA A 121 -12.56 10.13 16.69
N LEU A 122 -13.40 9.08 16.80
CA LEU A 122 -14.75 9.20 17.36
C LEU A 122 -14.72 8.86 18.85
N ASN A 123 -15.22 9.79 19.68
CA ASN A 123 -15.30 9.64 21.13
C ASN A 123 -16.77 9.44 21.58
N LEU A 124 -17.49 8.55 20.92
CA LEU A 124 -18.87 8.20 21.29
C LEU A 124 -18.90 6.85 21.99
N LYS A 125 -19.65 6.76 23.09
CA LYS A 125 -19.90 5.52 23.81
C LYS A 125 -21.30 5.01 23.52
N LYS A 126 -21.54 3.72 23.75
CA LYS A 126 -22.89 3.17 23.74
C LYS A 126 -23.78 3.97 24.72
N ASP A 127 -25.02 4.23 24.31
CA ASP A 127 -26.03 4.97 25.07
C ASP A 127 -25.71 6.47 25.28
N THR A 128 -24.74 7.03 24.55
CA THR A 128 -24.52 8.48 24.50
C THR A 128 -25.72 9.13 23.81
N ILE A 129 -26.38 10.06 24.51
CA ILE A 129 -27.41 10.91 23.91
C ILE A 129 -26.71 12.03 23.14
N VAL A 130 -27.03 12.15 21.85
CA VAL A 130 -26.48 13.19 20.99
C VAL A 130 -27.59 14.17 20.60
N SER A 131 -27.29 15.47 20.64
CA SER A 131 -28.21 16.51 20.17
C SER A 131 -28.01 16.71 18.67
N PRO A 132 -28.98 16.36 17.81
CA PRO A 132 -28.79 16.45 16.38
C PRO A 132 -28.92 17.88 15.87
N ASN A 133 -28.19 18.18 14.79
CA ASN A 133 -28.47 19.31 13.92
C ASN A 133 -28.59 18.74 12.49
N PHE A 134 -29.79 18.78 11.93
CA PHE A 134 -30.07 18.21 10.62
C PHE A 134 -30.05 19.31 9.56
N THR A 135 -29.27 19.08 8.51
CA THR A 135 -29.25 19.91 7.30
C THR A 135 -29.56 19.02 6.11
N VAL A 136 -30.45 19.49 5.23
CA VAL A 136 -30.72 18.84 3.94
C VAL A 136 -29.79 19.47 2.90
N GLU A 137 -28.89 18.66 2.35
CA GLU A 137 -28.00 19.09 1.26
C GLU A 137 -28.53 18.55 -0.07
N GLU A 138 -28.88 19.45 -0.99
CA GLU A 138 -29.16 19.08 -2.37
C GLU A 138 -27.84 18.93 -3.15
N LYS A 139 -27.61 17.75 -3.74
CA LYS A 139 -26.41 17.45 -4.53
C LYS A 139 -26.80 16.83 -5.86
N LEU A 140 -26.08 17.20 -6.91
CA LEU A 140 -26.19 16.58 -8.24
C LEU A 140 -25.09 15.53 -8.40
N THR A 141 -25.40 14.45 -9.12
CA THR A 141 -24.40 13.46 -9.53
C THR A 141 -23.42 14.08 -10.51
N THR A 142 -22.16 13.72 -10.41
CA THR A 142 -21.16 14.07 -11.41
C THR A 142 -21.03 12.96 -12.46
N PRO A 143 -20.71 13.30 -13.72
CA PRO A 143 -20.37 12.28 -14.71
C PRO A 143 -19.10 11.54 -14.30
N PRO A 144 -18.88 10.31 -14.79
CA PRO A 144 -17.65 9.56 -14.54
C PRO A 144 -16.41 10.36 -14.96
N SER A 145 -15.34 10.27 -14.17
CA SER A 145 -14.06 10.87 -14.56
C SER A 145 -13.53 10.22 -15.84
N PRO A 146 -12.85 10.99 -16.71
CA PRO A 146 -12.16 10.43 -17.87
C PRO A 146 -11.18 9.32 -17.47
N LEU A 147 -10.94 8.38 -18.39
CA LEU A 147 -10.02 7.29 -18.16
C LEU A 147 -8.58 7.81 -18.05
N THR A 148 -7.90 7.48 -16.96
CA THR A 148 -6.46 7.73 -16.81
C THR A 148 -5.65 6.58 -17.39
N GLU A 149 -4.37 6.77 -17.66
CA GLU A 149 -3.48 5.69 -18.09
C GLU A 149 -3.49 4.50 -17.12
N ALA A 150 -3.42 4.77 -15.81
CA ALA A 150 -3.54 3.75 -14.78
C ALA A 150 -4.90 3.02 -14.82
N GLY A 151 -5.99 3.77 -15.05
CA GLY A 151 -7.32 3.20 -15.22
C GLY A 151 -7.43 2.32 -16.47
N LEU A 152 -6.82 2.74 -17.58
CA LEU A 152 -6.77 1.97 -18.83
C LEU A 152 -5.94 0.70 -18.64
N LEU A 153 -4.75 0.78 -18.03
CA LEU A 153 -3.92 -0.37 -17.69
C LEU A 153 -4.68 -1.41 -16.85
N ALA A 154 -5.43 -0.95 -15.83
CA ALA A 154 -6.25 -1.82 -14.98
C ALA A 154 -7.37 -2.53 -15.76
N GLN A 155 -8.00 -1.83 -16.73
CA GLN A 155 -8.99 -2.46 -17.60
C GLN A 155 -8.35 -3.47 -18.55
N MET A 156 -7.21 -3.14 -19.15
CA MET A 156 -6.46 -4.06 -20.02
C MET A 156 -6.08 -5.34 -19.26
N GLU A 157 -5.65 -5.24 -18.01
CA GLU A 157 -5.40 -6.41 -17.16
C GLU A 157 -6.67 -7.22 -16.90
N LYS A 158 -7.76 -6.55 -16.48
CA LYS A 158 -9.05 -7.21 -16.19
C LYS A 158 -9.59 -7.99 -17.39
N PHE A 159 -9.41 -7.48 -18.60
CA PHE A 159 -9.91 -8.11 -19.83
C PHE A 159 -8.86 -8.97 -20.56
N GLY A 160 -7.66 -9.13 -19.99
CA GLY A 160 -6.59 -9.92 -20.61
C GLY A 160 -6.05 -9.34 -21.91
N LEU A 161 -6.14 -8.03 -22.09
CA LEU A 161 -5.63 -7.32 -23.27
C LEU A 161 -4.14 -6.97 -23.08
N GLY A 162 -3.29 -7.59 -23.88
CA GLY A 162 -1.84 -7.45 -23.78
C GLY A 162 -1.24 -8.10 -22.53
N THR A 163 0.08 -8.21 -22.51
CA THR A 163 0.86 -8.72 -21.38
C THR A 163 1.39 -7.56 -20.53
N PRO A 164 1.82 -7.78 -19.27
CA PRO A 164 2.41 -6.72 -18.44
C PRO A 164 3.52 -5.91 -19.13
N ALA A 165 4.29 -6.54 -20.03
CA ALA A 165 5.38 -5.89 -20.76
C ALA A 165 4.94 -5.10 -22.00
N THR A 166 3.77 -5.39 -22.58
CA THR A 166 3.34 -4.80 -23.86
C THR A 166 2.26 -3.73 -23.70
N ARG A 167 1.60 -3.64 -22.54
CA ARG A 167 0.46 -2.73 -22.34
C ARG A 167 0.85 -1.25 -22.45
N ALA A 168 1.99 -0.85 -21.89
CA ALA A 168 2.45 0.53 -21.95
C ALA A 168 2.66 0.99 -23.41
N GLU A 169 3.38 0.20 -24.21
CA GLU A 169 3.61 0.49 -25.63
C GLU A 169 2.30 0.56 -26.44
N ILE A 170 1.32 -0.30 -26.13
CA ILE A 170 0.01 -0.24 -26.79
C ILE A 170 -0.68 1.09 -26.48
N ILE A 171 -0.62 1.56 -25.23
CA ILE A 171 -1.24 2.83 -24.82
C ILE A 171 -0.55 4.03 -25.49
N GLU A 172 0.79 4.02 -25.58
CA GLU A 172 1.56 5.10 -26.23
C GLU A 172 1.24 5.28 -27.73
N LYS A 173 0.70 4.24 -28.38
CA LYS A 173 0.36 4.24 -29.81
C LYS A 173 -1.09 4.63 -30.14
N LEU A 174 -1.94 4.83 -29.13
CA LEU A 174 -3.34 5.27 -29.30
C LEU A 174 -3.43 6.76 -29.58
#